data_AF-A0AAD4Q6J4-F1
#
_entry.id   AF-A0AAD4Q6J4-F1
#
_cell.length_a   1.000
_cell.length_b   1.000
_cell.length_c   1.000
_cell.angle_alpha   90.00
_cell.angle_beta   90.00
_cell.angle_gamma   90.00
#
_symmetry.space_group_name_H-M   'P 1'
#
loop_
_entity.id
_entity.type
_entity.pdbx_description
1 polymer ?
#
loop_
_entity_poly.entity_id
_entity_poly.type
_entity_poly.pdbx_seq_one_letter_code
_entity_poly.pdbx_strand_id
1 'polypeptide(L)' 'PRPCNALMLFRSDFLKRKVISRDQETRQHRISIIAAKCWHRLSKEEKKKWFLEAEQEKKRHALKYAGYRFQP' A
#
# COMPACT_ATOMS: atom_id res chain seq x y z
N PRO A 1 -7.61 10.70 8.39
CA PRO A 1 -7.09 9.44 7.79
C PRO A 1 -5.57 9.55 7.61
N ARG A 2 -4.80 8.46 7.77
CA ARG A 2 -3.34 8.48 7.57
C ARG A 2 -3.01 8.43 6.07
N PRO A 3 -1.97 9.11 5.58
CA PRO A 3 -1.52 8.94 4.20
C PRO A 3 -1.06 7.49 3.95
N CYS A 4 -1.42 6.93 2.81
CA CYS A 4 -1.00 5.57 2.43
C CYS A 4 0.51 5.54 2.16
N ASN A 5 1.22 4.63 2.82
CA ASN A 5 2.62 4.35 2.51
C ASN A 5 2.74 3.44 1.26
N ALA A 6 3.97 3.24 0.78
CA ALA A 6 4.24 2.45 -0.42
C ALA A 6 3.69 1.03 -0.37
N LEU A 7 3.77 0.36 0.80
CA LEU A 7 3.23 -0.99 0.99
C LEU A 7 1.69 -1.00 0.95
N MET A 8 1.03 0.02 1.50
CA MET A 8 -0.43 0.13 1.46
C MET A 8 -0.94 0.36 0.03
N LEU A 9 -0.22 1.16 -0.77
CA LEU A 9 -0.49 1.33 -2.20
C LEU A 9 -0.31 0.01 -2.95
N PHE A 10 0.82 -0.67 -2.75
CA PHE A 10 1.09 -1.98 -3.34
C PHE A 10 0.03 -3.02 -2.96
N ARG A 11 -0.35 -3.12 -1.69
CA ARG A 11 -1.39 -4.05 -1.22
C ARG A 11 -2.74 -3.77 -1.89
N SER A 12 -3.09 -2.50 -2.05
CA SER A 12 -4.33 -2.09 -2.69
C SER A 12 -4.37 -2.50 -4.16
N ASP A 13 -3.25 -2.33 -4.87
CA ASP A 13 -3.09 -2.80 -6.25
C ASP A 13 -3.07 -4.33 -6.35
N PHE A 14 -2.36 -5.00 -5.44
CA PHE A 14 -2.30 -6.47 -5.34
C PHE A 14 -3.70 -7.09 -5.18
N LEU A 15 -4.56 -6.46 -4.35
CA LEU A 15 -5.96 -6.83 -4.20
C LEU A 15 -6.78 -6.58 -5.47
N LYS A 16 -6.60 -5.43 -6.12
CA LYS A 16 -7.31 -5.07 -7.37
C LYS A 16 -6.98 -6.03 -8.52
N ARG A 17 -5.72 -6.48 -8.59
CA ARG A 17 -5.25 -7.45 -9.59
C ARG A 17 -5.86 -8.86 -9.42
N LYS A 18 -6.67 -9.11 -8.39
CA LYS A 18 -7.30 -10.41 -8.09
C LYS A 18 -6.32 -11.59 -8.14
N VAL A 19 -5.05 -11.36 -7.78
CA VAL A 19 -4.02 -12.42 -7.71
C VAL A 19 -4.46 -13.52 -6.74
N ILE A 20 -5.28 -13.16 -5.76
CA ILE A 20 -5.99 -14.09 -4.89
C ILE A 20 -7.44 -14.12 -5.36
N SER A 21 -7.89 -15.28 -5.86
CA SER A 21 -9.29 -15.46 -6.25
C SER A 21 -10.18 -15.17 -5.03
N ARG A 22 -11.25 -14.40 -5.24
CA ARG A 22 -12.16 -13.94 -4.17
C ARG A 22 -12.77 -15.11 -3.37
N ASP A 23 -12.77 -16.29 -3.97
CA ASP A 23 -13.23 -17.56 -3.42
C ASP A 23 -12.20 -18.27 -2.51
N GLN A 24 -10.90 -18.11 -2.76
CA GLN A 24 -9.87 -18.92 -2.08
C GLN A 24 -9.39 -18.37 -0.73
N GLU A 25 -9.45 -17.05 -0.50
CA GLU A 25 -8.95 -16.50 0.76
C GLU A 25 -9.65 -15.17 1.08
N THR A 26 -10.77 -15.24 1.80
CA THR A 26 -11.53 -14.07 2.28
C THR A 26 -10.87 -13.39 3.49
N ARG A 27 -9.86 -14.04 4.10
CA ARG A 27 -9.21 -13.56 5.33
C ARG A 27 -8.18 -12.48 5.00
N GLN A 28 -8.57 -11.23 5.24
CA GLN A 28 -7.72 -10.03 5.07
C GLN A 28 -6.33 -10.15 5.72
N HIS A 29 -6.22 -10.86 6.84
CA HIS A 29 -4.94 -11.13 7.52
C HIS A 29 -3.95 -11.90 6.63
N ARG A 30 -4.39 -13.00 6.01
CA ARG A 30 -3.53 -13.82 5.14
C ARG A 30 -3.13 -13.07 3.88
N ILE A 31 -4.05 -12.29 3.31
CA ILE A 31 -3.75 -11.43 2.16
C ILE A 31 -2.64 -10.42 2.52
N SER A 32 -2.70 -9.82 3.70
CA SER A 32 -1.65 -8.90 4.16
C SER A 32 -0.29 -9.60 4.33
N ILE A 33 -0.27 -10.85 4.84
CA ILE A 33 0.97 -11.63 4.93
C ILE A 33 1.54 -11.93 3.54
N ILE A 34 0.71 -12.36 2.59
CA ILE A 34 1.14 -12.67 1.22
C ILE A 34 1.66 -11.41 0.53
N ALA A 35 0.91 -10.29 0.63
CA ALA A 35 1.33 -9.01 0.07
C ALA A 35 2.67 -8.55 0.65
N ALA A 36 2.90 -8.70 1.96
CA ALA A 36 4.20 -8.40 2.57
C ALA A 36 5.32 -9.30 2.01
N LYS A 37 5.09 -10.61 1.88
CA LYS A 37 6.06 -11.53 1.27
C LYS A 37 6.39 -11.16 -0.18
N CYS A 38 5.38 -10.86 -0.99
CA CYS A 38 5.56 -10.40 -2.37
C CYS A 38 6.32 -9.08 -2.42
N TRP A 39 5.96 -8.12 -1.56
CA TRP A 39 6.64 -6.84 -1.43
C TRP A 39 8.12 -7.03 -1.13
N HIS A 40 8.49 -7.91 -0.19
CA HIS A 40 9.90 -8.17 0.10
C HIS A 40 10.66 -8.75 -1.09
N ARG A 41 10.00 -9.55 -1.93
CA ARG A 41 10.58 -10.14 -3.16
C ARG A 41 10.75 -9.16 -4.32
N LEU A 42 10.01 -8.04 -4.34
CA LEU A 42 10.16 -7.03 -5.39
C LEU A 42 11.57 -6.43 -5.39
N SER A 43 12.09 -6.18 -6.59
CA SER A 43 13.34 -5.46 -6.79
C SER A 43 13.24 -4.01 -6.30
N LYS A 44 14.39 -3.35 -6.12
CA LYS A 44 14.44 -1.93 -5.74
C LYS A 44 13.76 -1.04 -6.78
N GLU A 45 13.86 -1.41 -8.06
CA GLU A 45 13.29 -0.68 -9.19
C GLU A 45 11.76 -0.75 -9.18
N GLU A 46 11.19 -1.94 -8.96
CA GLU A 46 9.74 -2.11 -8.83
C GLU A 46 9.21 -1.37 -7.59
N LYS A 47 9.93 -1.43 -6.47
CA LYS A 47 9.59 -0.68 -5.25
C LYS A 47 9.66 0.83 -5.47
N LYS A 48 10.55 1.33 -6.33
CA LYS A 48 10.75 2.76 -6.60
C LYS A 48 9.46 3.43 -7.07
N LYS A 49 8.68 2.77 -7.93
CA LYS A 49 7.36 3.26 -8.36
C LYS A 49 6.45 3.54 -7.16
N TRP A 50 6.34 2.58 -6.25
CA TRP A 50 5.48 2.68 -5.07
C TRP A 50 5.97 3.72 -4.06
N PHE A 51 7.28 3.88 -3.91
CA PHE A 51 7.85 4.94 -3.08
C PHE A 51 7.55 6.33 -3.65
N LEU A 52 7.68 6.51 -4.97
CA LEU A 52 7.35 7.75 -5.64
C LEU A 52 5.86 8.10 -5.48
N GLU A 53 4.97 7.13 -5.69
CA GLU A 53 3.53 7.33 -5.49
C GLU A 53 3.19 7.63 -4.02
N ALA A 54 3.84 6.98 -3.06
CA ALA A 54 3.65 7.27 -1.64
C ALA A 54 4.12 8.68 -1.25
N GLU A 55 5.19 9.16 -1.85
CA GLU A 55 5.66 10.53 -1.66
C GLU A 55 4.65 11.54 -2.21
N GLN A 56 4.12 11.28 -3.41
CA GLN A 56 3.06 12.11 -3.99
C GLN A 56 1.79 12.09 -3.13
N GLU A 57 1.40 10.92 -2.61
CA GLU A 57 0.25 10.80 -1.72
C GLU A 57 0.46 11.56 -0.42
N LYS A 58 1.67 11.50 0.15
CA LYS A 58 2.04 12.30 1.33
C LYS A 58 1.94 13.80 1.05
N LYS A 59 2.40 14.26 -0.13
CA LYS A 59 2.29 15.66 -0.56
C LYS A 59 0.81 16.08 -0.74
N ARG A 60 0.01 15.28 -1.45
CA ARG A 60 -1.43 15.51 -1.62
C ARG A 60 -2.16 15.55 -0.28
N HIS A 61 -1.82 14.63 0.62
CA HIS A 61 -2.40 14.57 1.96
C HIS A 61 -2.03 15.80 2.79
N ALA A 62 -0.78 16.25 2.75
CA ALA A 62 -0.34 17.46 3.45
C ALA A 62 -1.07 18.72 2.95
N LEU A 63 -1.29 18.83 1.64
CA LEU A 63 -2.05 19.93 1.04
C LEU A 63 -3.54 19.87 1.43
N LYS A 64 -4.14 18.67 1.39
CA LYS A 64 -5.56 18.48 1.69
C LYS A 64 -5.89 18.59 3.19
N TYR A 65 -4.96 18.19 4.04
CA TYR A 65 -5.10 18.18 5.49
C TYR A 65 -4.03 19.06 6.12
N ALA A 66 -4.12 20.37 5.87
CA ALA A 66 -3.28 21.36 6.53
C ALA A 66 -3.42 21.24 8.06
N GLY A 67 -2.31 21.12 8.77
CA GLY A 67 -2.29 20.91 10.23
C GLY A 67 -2.48 19.46 10.68
N TYR A 68 -2.51 18.48 9.77
CA TYR A 68 -2.58 17.08 10.15
C TYR A 68 -1.38 16.65 11.01
N ARG A 69 -1.67 16.17 12.21
CA ARG A 69 -0.71 15.50 13.10
C ARG A 69 -1.23 14.10 13.42
N PHE A 70 -0.36 13.11 13.28
CA PHE A 70 -0.71 11.75 13.65
C PHE A 70 -0.88 11.64 15.18
N GLN A 71 -2.05 11.17 15.62
CA GLN A 71 -2.35 10.82 17.01
C GLN A 71 -2.67 9.31 17.04
N PRO A 72 -1.80 8.50 17.65
CA PRO A 72 -1.92 7.04 17.67
C PRO A 72 -3.09 6.52 18.49
#